data_AF-A0A060C4J1-F1
#
_entry.id   AF-A0A060C4J1-F1
#
_cell.length_a   1.000
_cell.length_b   1.000
_cell.length_c   1.000
_cell.angle_alpha   90.00
_cell.angle_beta   90.00
_cell.angle_gamma   90.00
#
_symmetry.space_group_name_H-M   'P 1'
#
loop_
_entity.id
_entity.type
_entity.pdbx_description
1 polymer ?
#
loop_
_entity_poly.entity_id
_entity_poly.type
_entity_poly.pdbx_seq_one_letter_code
_entity_poly.pdbx_strand_id
1 'polypeptide(L)'
;MDFGESKTFDTIKLYFYNDRCKPGYSEPESYKIQYWDGSAWTDIPGQAKSPNAPQANYNKVNFSAVTARKIRVLVTHKSGYYTGIKEFQVFNTGETPPDNTAPTVDAGTNSTVTLPQTIALDGTASDDGLPNGTLVTTWSLVSGTERANIADSNSLTTTATVHRPDLFFRLTA
;
A
#
# COMPACT_ATOMS: atom_id res chain seq x y z
N MET A 1 18.30 5.08 -14.35
CA MET A 1 18.63 4.79 -15.75
C MET A 1 18.53 6.09 -16.54
N ASP A 2 19.51 6.38 -17.39
CA ASP A 2 19.50 7.48 -18.36
C ASP A 2 19.50 6.84 -19.76
N PHE A 3 18.50 7.16 -20.57
CA PHE A 3 18.33 6.60 -21.91
C PHE A 3 19.19 7.33 -22.97
N GLY A 4 19.89 8.41 -22.61
CA GLY A 4 20.64 9.27 -23.53
C GLY A 4 19.75 10.28 -24.28
N GLU A 5 18.51 9.91 -24.59
CA GLU A 5 17.48 10.74 -25.22
C GLU A 5 16.11 10.49 -24.58
N SER A 6 15.12 11.33 -24.88
CA SER A 6 13.76 11.13 -24.38
C SER A 6 13.14 9.87 -24.97
N LYS A 7 12.56 9.02 -24.11
CA LYS A 7 11.80 7.83 -24.50
C LYS A 7 10.41 7.90 -23.89
N THR A 8 9.42 7.44 -24.64
CA THR A 8 8.06 7.20 -24.13
C THR A 8 7.99 5.78 -23.57
N PHE A 9 7.41 5.63 -22.37
CA PHE A 9 7.24 4.35 -21.69
C PHE A 9 6.03 4.37 -20.76
N ASP A 10 5.45 3.19 -20.51
CA ASP A 10 4.23 3.00 -19.72
C ASP A 10 4.34 1.84 -18.72
N THR A 11 5.36 1.00 -18.85
CA THR A 11 5.45 -0.26 -18.09
C THR A 11 6.87 -0.50 -17.61
N ILE A 12 6.99 -0.83 -16.32
CA ILE A 12 8.23 -1.17 -15.65
C ILE A 12 8.16 -2.59 -15.11
N LYS A 13 9.22 -3.38 -15.29
CA LYS A 13 9.39 -4.66 -14.61
C LYS A 13 10.64 -4.60 -13.74
N LEU A 14 10.47 -4.94 -12.47
CA LEU A 14 11.52 -4.97 -11.46
C LEU A 14 11.68 -6.39 -10.94
N TYR A 15 12.94 -6.81 -10.76
CA TYR A 15 13.27 -8.12 -10.24
C TYR A 15 14.08 -7.95 -8.95
N PHE A 16 13.42 -7.88 -7.80
CA PHE A 16 14.10 -7.71 -6.51
C PHE A 16 14.86 -8.97 -6.10
N TYR A 17 16.01 -8.77 -5.47
CA TYR A 17 16.86 -9.82 -4.94
C TYR A 17 16.54 -10.08 -3.46
N ASN A 18 16.54 -11.35 -3.08
CA ASN A 18 16.41 -11.78 -1.68
C ASN A 18 17.37 -12.96 -1.46
N ASP A 19 18.34 -12.79 -0.56
CA ASP A 19 19.37 -13.79 -0.24
C ASP A 19 18.99 -14.69 0.94
N ARG A 20 17.82 -14.45 1.54
CA ARG A 20 17.29 -15.16 2.72
C ARG A 20 18.19 -15.08 3.95
N CYS A 21 19.05 -14.07 4.05
CA CYS A 21 19.98 -13.86 5.17
C CYS A 21 19.55 -12.69 6.09
N LYS A 22 20.00 -12.65 7.35
CA LYS A 22 19.75 -11.54 8.29
C LYS A 22 21.03 -11.16 9.07
N PRO A 23 21.61 -9.95 8.87
CA PRO A 23 21.23 -8.97 7.85
C PRO A 23 21.56 -9.49 6.44
N GLY A 24 20.88 -8.96 5.43
CA GLY A 24 21.03 -9.38 4.04
C GLY A 24 20.23 -8.50 3.08
N TYR A 25 20.05 -8.99 1.86
CA TYR A 25 19.21 -8.36 0.85
C TYR A 25 17.78 -8.90 0.89
N SER A 26 16.81 -8.00 0.76
CA SER A 26 15.40 -8.31 0.57
C SER A 26 14.77 -7.31 -0.40
N GLU A 27 13.61 -7.66 -0.95
CA GLU A 27 12.70 -6.70 -1.57
C GLU A 27 12.41 -5.51 -0.62
N PRO A 28 12.14 -4.32 -1.16
CA PRO A 28 11.91 -3.14 -0.33
C PRO A 28 10.59 -3.24 0.45
N GLU A 29 10.44 -2.42 1.49
CA GLU A 29 9.16 -2.22 2.18
C GLU A 29 8.16 -1.53 1.24
N SER A 30 8.65 -0.52 0.51
CA SER A 30 7.89 0.17 -0.53
C SER A 30 8.82 0.71 -1.62
N TYR A 31 8.27 0.98 -2.81
CA TYR A 31 8.99 1.67 -3.88
C TYR A 31 8.09 2.57 -4.71
N LYS A 32 8.69 3.54 -5.41
CA LYS A 32 8.05 4.43 -6.38
C LYS A 32 8.88 4.52 -7.66
N ILE A 33 8.21 4.59 -8.80
CA ILE A 33 8.85 4.96 -10.06
C ILE A 33 8.79 6.48 -10.21
N GLN A 34 9.94 7.07 -10.53
CA GLN A 34 10.10 8.50 -10.75
C GLN A 34 10.77 8.76 -12.08
N TYR A 35 10.39 9.84 -12.75
CA TYR A 35 11.04 10.33 -13.95
C TYR A 35 11.72 11.68 -13.68
N TRP A 36 12.70 12.04 -14.50
CA TRP A 36 13.29 13.38 -14.47
C TRP A 36 12.48 14.30 -15.39
N ASP A 37 11.94 15.38 -14.84
CA ASP A 37 11.13 16.36 -15.59
C ASP A 37 11.96 17.46 -16.27
N GLY A 38 13.28 17.44 -16.09
CA GLY A 38 14.20 18.50 -16.54
C GLY A 38 14.87 19.23 -15.38
N SER A 39 14.23 19.26 -14.22
CA SER A 39 14.66 20.01 -13.03
C SER A 39 14.71 19.17 -11.75
N ALA A 40 13.80 18.20 -11.62
CA ALA A 40 13.65 17.37 -10.44
C ALA A 40 13.22 15.95 -10.81
N TRP A 41 13.36 15.07 -9.82
CA TRP A 41 12.77 13.74 -9.86
C TRP A 41 11.33 13.83 -9.39
N THR A 42 10.40 13.42 -10.25
CA THR A 42 8.97 13.55 -10.04
C THR A 42 8.31 12.17 -10.07
N ASP A 43 7.38 11.92 -9.15
CA ASP A 43 6.58 10.68 -9.09
C ASP A 43 5.78 10.54 -10.38
N ILE A 44 5.82 9.35 -11.01
CA ILE A 44 4.86 9.03 -12.06
C ILE A 44 3.48 8.86 -11.38
N PRO A 45 2.43 9.57 -11.80
CA PRO A 45 1.10 9.42 -11.21
C PRO A 45 0.44 8.09 -11.63
N GLY A 46 -0.49 7.58 -10.81
CA GLY A 46 -1.32 6.42 -11.18
C GLY A 46 -0.54 5.13 -11.39
N GLN A 47 0.43 4.83 -10.51
CA GLN A 47 1.26 3.63 -10.63
C GLN A 47 0.49 2.39 -10.16
N ALA A 48 -0.12 1.66 -11.10
CA ALA A 48 -0.74 0.38 -10.84
C ALA A 48 0.35 -0.69 -10.68
N LYS A 49 0.52 -1.20 -9.46
CA LYS A 49 1.54 -2.20 -9.14
C LYS A 49 0.95 -3.60 -9.16
N SER A 50 1.75 -4.57 -9.58
CA SER A 50 1.37 -5.98 -9.52
C SER A 50 2.59 -6.83 -9.14
N PRO A 51 2.62 -7.41 -7.94
CA PRO A 51 1.64 -7.26 -6.84
C PRO A 51 1.61 -5.84 -6.24
N ASN A 52 0.54 -5.52 -5.48
CA ASN A 52 0.38 -4.22 -4.80
C ASN A 52 1.49 -4.02 -3.75
N ALA A 53 1.73 -5.02 -2.91
CA ALA A 53 2.84 -5.04 -1.97
C ALA A 53 4.11 -5.58 -2.64
N PRO A 54 5.29 -4.95 -2.47
CA PRO A 54 6.53 -5.44 -3.08
C PRO A 54 6.86 -6.88 -2.66
N GLN A 55 7.32 -7.68 -3.61
CA GLN A 55 7.78 -9.05 -3.35
C GLN A 55 9.19 -9.30 -3.90
N ALA A 56 9.84 -10.37 -3.44
CA ALA A 56 11.05 -10.86 -4.07
C ALA A 56 10.80 -11.24 -5.54
N ASN A 57 11.82 -11.11 -6.38
CA ASN A 57 11.71 -11.37 -7.82
C ASN A 57 10.73 -10.40 -8.50
N TYR A 58 9.78 -10.90 -9.29
CA TYR A 58 9.02 -10.11 -10.26
C TYR A 58 7.99 -9.17 -9.64
N ASN A 59 8.07 -7.90 -10.04
CA ASN A 59 7.10 -6.84 -9.76
C ASN A 59 6.89 -6.03 -11.04
N LYS A 60 5.64 -5.76 -11.40
CA LYS A 60 5.26 -4.92 -12.54
C LYS A 60 4.67 -3.61 -12.04
N VAL A 61 4.96 -2.52 -12.74
CA VAL A 61 4.26 -1.25 -12.60
C VAL A 61 3.74 -0.83 -13.96
N ASN A 62 2.48 -0.48 -14.06
CA ASN A 62 1.88 0.11 -15.25
C ASN A 62 1.27 1.47 -14.90
N PHE A 63 1.31 2.41 -15.83
CA PHE A 63 0.84 3.79 -15.66
C PHE A 63 0.56 4.42 -17.03
N SER A 64 -0.12 5.56 -17.05
CA SER A 64 -0.28 6.34 -18.29
C SER A 64 1.07 6.73 -18.85
N ALA A 65 1.28 6.52 -20.16
CA ALA A 65 2.57 6.71 -20.80
C ALA A 65 3.18 8.09 -20.50
N VAL A 66 4.43 8.10 -20.08
CA VAL A 66 5.23 9.32 -19.86
C VAL A 66 6.38 9.36 -20.84
N THR A 67 6.83 10.57 -21.19
CA THR A 67 8.02 10.77 -22.03
C THR A 67 9.11 11.45 -21.22
N ALA A 68 10.23 10.74 -21.00
CA ALA A 68 11.34 11.25 -20.22
C ALA A 68 12.68 10.64 -20.66
N ARG A 69 13.76 11.36 -20.40
CA ARG A 69 15.14 10.86 -20.66
C ARG A 69 15.69 10.00 -19.51
N LYS A 70 15.27 10.27 -18.28
CA LYS A 70 15.76 9.54 -17.10
C LYS A 70 14.60 9.02 -16.27
N ILE A 71 14.81 7.85 -15.70
CA ILE A 71 13.90 7.17 -14.80
C ILE A 71 14.68 6.58 -13.62
N ARG A 72 14.08 6.52 -12.44
CA ARG A 72 14.62 5.82 -11.28
C ARG A 72 13.55 5.08 -10.52
N VAL A 73 14.00 4.11 -9.73
CA VAL A 73 13.19 3.48 -8.67
C VAL A 73 13.67 4.08 -7.35
N LEU A 74 12.78 4.74 -6.62
CA LEU A 74 13.00 5.17 -5.25
C LEU A 74 12.50 4.07 -4.33
N VAL A 75 13.35 3.56 -3.43
CA VAL A 75 13.00 2.44 -2.53
C VAL A 75 13.08 2.87 -1.07
N THR A 76 12.20 2.30 -0.25
CA THR A 76 12.31 2.29 1.22
C THR A 76 12.71 0.90 1.65
N HIS A 77 13.84 0.75 2.33
CA HIS A 77 14.32 -0.55 2.77
C HIS A 77 13.43 -1.15 3.87
N LYS A 78 13.30 -2.48 3.88
CA LYS A 78 12.77 -3.19 5.05
C LYS A 78 13.72 -3.00 6.22
N SER A 79 13.17 -2.82 7.43
CA SER A 79 13.98 -2.65 8.63
C SER A 79 14.94 -3.82 8.83
N GLY A 80 16.24 -3.53 8.92
CA GLY A 80 17.30 -4.53 9.07
C GLY A 80 17.80 -5.19 7.78
N TYR A 81 17.36 -4.73 6.60
CA TYR A 81 17.76 -5.26 5.29
C TYR A 81 18.20 -4.15 4.33
N TYR A 82 18.99 -4.52 3.31
CA TYR A 82 19.23 -3.70 2.12
C TYR A 82 18.34 -4.16 0.97
N THR A 83 18.19 -3.33 -0.08
CA THR A 83 17.44 -3.71 -1.29
C THR A 83 18.37 -3.96 -2.46
N GLY A 84 18.25 -5.13 -3.08
CA GLY A 84 18.93 -5.48 -4.32
C GLY A 84 17.95 -5.56 -5.49
N ILE A 85 18.35 -5.12 -6.67
CA ILE A 85 17.59 -5.24 -7.92
C ILE A 85 18.46 -6.01 -8.90
N LYS A 86 17.99 -7.18 -9.36
CA LYS A 86 18.66 -7.99 -10.39
C LYS A 86 18.47 -7.38 -11.77
N GLU A 87 17.26 -6.89 -12.03
CA GLU A 87 16.90 -6.36 -13.34
C GLU A 87 15.85 -5.25 -13.21
N PHE A 88 16.04 -4.20 -14.01
CA PHE A 88 15.14 -3.07 -14.16
C PHE A 88 14.88 -2.86 -15.65
N GLN A 89 13.70 -3.26 -16.09
CA GLN A 89 13.28 -3.20 -17.49
C GLN A 89 12.22 -2.12 -17.68
N VAL A 90 12.30 -1.41 -18.80
CA VAL A 90 11.41 -0.29 -19.16
C VAL A 90 10.83 -0.57 -20.55
N PHE A 91 9.50 -0.46 -20.67
CA PHE A 91 8.78 -0.79 -21.90
C PHE A 91 7.77 0.30 -22.28
N ASN A 92 7.45 0.34 -23.57
CA ASN A 92 6.28 0.99 -24.14
C ASN A 92 5.41 -0.13 -24.72
N THR A 93 4.40 -0.56 -23.99
CA THR A 93 3.55 -1.72 -24.33
C THR A 93 2.23 -1.31 -24.95
N GLY A 94 1.80 -0.05 -24.79
CA GLY A 94 0.47 0.43 -25.13
C GLY A 94 -0.61 -0.02 -24.14
N GLU A 95 -0.23 -0.67 -23.04
CA GLU A 95 -1.17 -1.08 -21.99
C GLU A 95 -1.62 0.14 -21.18
N THR A 96 -2.93 0.28 -20.99
CA THR A 96 -3.51 1.29 -20.09
C THR A 96 -3.59 0.75 -18.67
N PRO A 97 -3.31 1.58 -17.65
CA PRO A 97 -3.48 1.17 -16.26
C PRO A 97 -4.97 0.91 -15.94
N PRO A 98 -5.26 0.00 -14.99
CA PRO A 98 -6.62 -0.16 -14.49
C PRO A 98 -7.15 1.13 -13.87
N ASP A 99 -8.48 1.29 -13.88
CA ASP A 99 -9.15 2.39 -13.21
C ASP A 99 -9.01 2.26 -11.69
N ASN A 100 -8.94 3.42 -11.01
CA ASN A 100 -8.92 3.50 -9.56
C ASN A 100 -10.27 3.10 -8.97
N THR A 101 -10.27 2.15 -8.05
CA THR A 101 -11.43 1.72 -7.27
C THR A 101 -11.36 2.26 -5.85
N ALA A 102 -12.51 2.38 -5.18
CA ALA A 102 -12.53 2.78 -3.78
C ALA A 102 -12.11 1.59 -2.89
N PRO A 103 -11.47 1.85 -1.73
CA PRO A 103 -11.18 0.79 -0.77
C PRO A 103 -12.44 0.03 -0.36
N THR A 104 -12.26 -1.25 -0.05
CA THR A 104 -13.29 -2.10 0.56
C THR A 104 -12.94 -2.32 2.03
N VAL A 105 -13.96 -2.29 2.90
CA VAL A 105 -13.83 -2.50 4.34
C VAL A 105 -14.87 -3.49 4.83
N ASP A 106 -14.48 -4.32 5.79
CA ASP A 106 -15.36 -5.20 6.55
C ASP A 106 -15.03 -5.04 8.03
N ALA A 107 -16.04 -4.70 8.84
CA ALA A 107 -15.89 -4.53 10.28
C ALA A 107 -15.90 -5.87 11.05
N GLY A 108 -16.00 -7.01 10.36
CA GLY A 108 -16.07 -8.32 10.98
C GLY A 108 -17.47 -8.65 11.50
N THR A 109 -17.57 -9.75 12.24
CA THR A 109 -18.86 -10.28 12.72
C THR A 109 -19.33 -9.61 14.00
N ASN A 110 -20.65 -9.51 14.16
CA ASN A 110 -21.25 -9.08 15.41
C ASN A 110 -20.91 -10.03 16.56
N SER A 111 -20.70 -9.46 17.75
CA SER A 111 -20.41 -10.21 18.97
C SER A 111 -21.42 -9.91 20.06
N THR A 112 -21.79 -10.93 20.84
CA THR A 112 -22.64 -10.80 22.03
C THR A 112 -21.79 -11.05 23.28
N VAL A 113 -21.84 -10.14 24.24
CA VAL A 113 -20.96 -10.16 25.42
C VAL A 113 -21.70 -9.82 26.71
N THR A 114 -21.16 -10.24 27.86
CA THR A 114 -21.69 -9.85 29.17
C THR A 114 -20.88 -8.68 29.70
N LEU A 115 -21.54 -7.63 30.18
CA LEU A 115 -20.90 -6.35 30.48
C LEU A 115 -20.47 -6.24 31.95
N PRO A 116 -19.39 -5.49 32.26
CA PRO A 116 -18.45 -4.87 31.31
C PRO A 116 -17.46 -5.88 30.72
N GLN A 117 -17.07 -5.70 29.46
CA GLN A 117 -16.13 -6.59 28.78
C GLN A 117 -15.24 -5.80 27.81
N THR A 118 -14.02 -6.30 27.59
CA THR A 118 -13.18 -5.88 26.47
C THR A 118 -13.43 -6.82 25.30
N ILE A 119 -13.83 -6.26 24.16
CA ILE A 119 -14.09 -7.00 22.92
C ILE A 119 -12.97 -6.77 21.91
N ALA A 120 -12.74 -7.76 21.06
CA ALA A 120 -11.90 -7.59 19.88
C ALA A 120 -12.69 -6.91 18.76
N LEU A 121 -12.06 -5.97 18.08
CA LEU A 121 -12.53 -5.40 16.82
C LEU A 121 -11.56 -5.90 15.74
N ASP A 122 -12.03 -6.86 14.95
CA ASP A 122 -11.22 -7.59 13.97
C ASP A 122 -11.74 -7.29 12.56
N GLY A 123 -11.29 -6.15 12.03
CA GLY A 123 -11.69 -5.68 10.71
C GLY A 123 -10.72 -6.09 9.61
N THR A 124 -11.18 -6.01 8.37
CA THR A 124 -10.33 -6.11 7.19
C THR A 124 -10.55 -4.91 6.28
N ALA A 125 -9.51 -4.51 5.56
CA ALA A 125 -9.60 -3.52 4.51
C ALA A 125 -8.67 -3.89 3.36
N SER A 126 -9.08 -3.59 2.14
CA SER A 126 -8.30 -3.83 0.93
C SER A 126 -8.49 -2.70 -0.06
N ASP A 127 -7.43 -2.39 -0.80
CA ASP A 127 -7.36 -1.33 -1.79
C ASP A 127 -6.49 -1.78 -2.97
N ASP A 128 -6.72 -1.18 -4.14
CA ASP A 128 -5.95 -1.47 -5.35
C ASP A 128 -4.58 -0.77 -5.39
N GLY A 129 -4.30 0.11 -4.43
CA GLY A 129 -3.06 0.87 -4.29
C GLY A 129 -2.99 2.11 -5.18
N LEU A 130 -4.06 2.43 -5.91
CA LEU A 130 -4.16 3.62 -6.76
C LEU A 130 -4.72 4.82 -5.98
N PRO A 131 -4.52 6.06 -6.49
CA PRO A 131 -3.59 6.45 -7.54
C PRO A 131 -2.12 6.44 -7.10
N ASN A 132 -1.85 6.32 -5.78
CA ASN A 132 -0.57 6.07 -5.11
C ASN A 132 -0.75 6.44 -3.61
N GLY A 133 -1.56 5.67 -2.89
CA GLY A 133 -1.96 5.97 -1.51
C GLY A 133 -1.44 4.95 -0.49
N THR A 134 -1.37 5.37 0.77
CA THR A 134 -1.35 4.43 1.90
C THR A 134 -2.80 4.27 2.35
N LEU A 135 -3.28 3.02 2.41
CA LEU A 135 -4.58 2.72 2.97
C LEU A 135 -4.60 3.10 4.45
N VAL A 136 -5.49 4.00 4.85
CA VAL A 136 -5.64 4.45 6.24
C VAL A 136 -7.01 4.02 6.71
N THR A 137 -7.09 3.32 7.84
CA THR A 137 -8.37 2.87 8.38
C THR A 137 -8.70 3.55 9.71
N THR A 138 -9.98 3.62 10.05
CA THR A 138 -10.42 4.21 11.32
C THR A 138 -11.65 3.51 11.86
N TRP A 139 -11.56 3.08 13.12
CA TRP A 139 -12.66 2.63 13.94
C TRP A 139 -13.35 3.80 14.63
N SER A 140 -14.69 3.79 14.63
CA SER A 140 -15.52 4.77 15.31
C SER A 140 -16.71 4.10 15.98
N LEU A 141 -17.15 4.64 17.12
CA LEU A 141 -18.45 4.29 17.71
C LEU A 141 -19.53 5.15 17.03
N VAL A 142 -20.48 4.51 16.35
CA VAL A 142 -21.58 5.17 15.64
C VAL A 142 -22.73 5.50 16.60
N SER A 143 -23.05 4.58 17.51
CA SER A 143 -24.11 4.76 18.50
C SER A 143 -23.85 3.94 19.77
N GLY A 144 -24.44 4.43 20.87
CA GLY A 144 -24.18 3.98 22.23
C GLY A 144 -24.36 5.15 23.20
N THR A 145 -24.84 4.90 24.42
CA THR A 145 -25.14 5.96 25.39
C THR A 145 -23.91 6.61 26.01
N GLU A 146 -22.72 6.00 25.89
CA GLU A 146 -21.43 6.54 26.31
C GLU A 146 -20.30 6.16 25.34
N ARG A 147 -19.16 6.86 25.44
CA ARG A 147 -17.95 6.57 24.67
C ARG A 147 -17.38 5.20 25.06
N ALA A 148 -17.46 4.23 24.16
CA ALA A 148 -16.57 3.07 24.19
C ALA A 148 -15.12 3.53 24.01
N ASN A 149 -14.18 2.93 24.75
CA ASN A 149 -12.76 3.22 24.60
C ASN A 149 -12.13 2.22 23.62
N ILE A 150 -11.75 2.68 22.43
CA ILE A 150 -11.03 1.89 21.42
C ILE A 150 -9.54 2.12 21.65
N ALA A 151 -8.79 1.04 21.89
CA ALA A 151 -7.38 1.12 22.29
C ALA A 151 -6.49 1.80 21.23
N ASP A 152 -6.64 1.36 19.98
CA ASP A 152 -6.05 2.00 18.79
C ASP A 152 -7.10 2.04 17.68
N SER A 153 -7.60 3.25 17.36
CA SER A 153 -8.64 3.41 16.35
C SER A 153 -8.13 3.23 14.92
N ASN A 154 -6.81 3.28 14.68
CA ASN A 154 -6.25 3.21 13.32
C ASN A 154 -5.71 1.81 12.97
N SER A 155 -5.81 0.86 13.90
CA SER A 155 -5.46 -0.54 13.67
C SER A 155 -6.69 -1.33 13.21
N LEU A 156 -6.53 -2.12 12.15
CA LEU A 156 -7.56 -3.08 11.69
C LEU A 156 -7.96 -4.07 12.79
N THR A 157 -6.98 -4.51 13.59
CA THR A 157 -7.18 -5.38 14.75
C THR A 157 -6.89 -4.59 16.02
N THR A 158 -7.91 -4.37 16.83
CA THR A 158 -7.82 -3.58 18.06
C THR A 158 -8.79 -4.12 19.11
N THR A 159 -8.85 -3.46 20.27
CA THR A 159 -9.82 -3.81 21.31
C THR A 159 -10.65 -2.60 21.70
N ALA A 160 -11.88 -2.86 22.14
CA ALA A 160 -12.76 -1.84 22.72
C ALA A 160 -13.30 -2.30 24.07
N THR A 161 -13.26 -1.43 25.09
CA THR A 161 -13.91 -1.70 26.37
C THR A 161 -15.33 -1.15 26.36
N VAL A 162 -16.29 -2.02 26.68
CA VAL A 162 -17.72 -1.74 26.62
C VAL A 162 -18.38 -1.92 27.98
N HIS A 163 -19.20 -0.94 28.39
CA HIS A 163 -19.84 -0.88 29.71
C HIS A 163 -21.39 -0.88 29.65
N ARG A 164 -21.95 -0.82 28.45
CA ARG A 164 -23.40 -0.71 28.18
C ARG A 164 -23.76 -1.53 26.93
N PRO A 165 -25.01 -2.01 26.80
CA PRO A 165 -25.46 -2.77 25.63
C PRO A 165 -25.65 -1.87 24.41
N ASP A 166 -25.97 -2.48 23.27
CA ASP A 166 -26.39 -1.82 22.02
C ASP A 166 -25.38 -0.81 21.44
N LEU A 167 -24.12 -1.22 21.35
CA LEU A 167 -23.03 -0.43 20.75
C LEU A 167 -22.79 -0.83 19.30
N PHE A 168 -22.69 0.16 18.43
CA PHE A 168 -22.40 -0.05 17.00
C PHE A 168 -21.06 0.57 16.63
N PHE A 169 -20.12 -0.26 16.21
CA PHE A 169 -18.82 0.17 15.70
C PHE A 169 -18.83 0.22 14.17
N ARG A 170 -18.08 1.15 13.61
CA ARG A 170 -17.87 1.27 12.16
C ARG A 170 -16.39 1.40 11.86
N LEU A 171 -15.95 0.61 10.90
CA LEU A 171 -14.65 0.74 10.24
C LEU A 171 -14.82 1.52 8.93
N THR A 172 -13.93 2.47 8.68
CA THR A 172 -13.83 3.18 7.39
C THR A 172 -12.39 3.12 6.88
N ALA A 173 -12.21 3.28 5.57
CA ALA A 173 -10.91 3.40 4.91
C ALA A 173 -10.92 4.53 3.86
#